data_AF-A0A1G9BZA3-F1
#
_entry.id   AF-A0A1G9BZA3-F1
#
_cell.length_a   1.000
_cell.length_b   1.000
_cell.length_c   1.000
_cell.angle_alpha   90.00
_cell.angle_beta   90.00
_cell.angle_gamma   90.00
#
_symmetry.space_group_name_H-M   'P 1'
#
loop_
_entity.id
_entity.type
_entity.pdbx_description
1 polymer ?
#
loop_
_entity_poly.entity_id
_entity_poly.type
_entity_poly.pdbx_seq_one_letter_code
_entity_poly.pdbx_strand_id
1 'polypeptide(L)'
;MAQLIPGEEIDQNVQTHDDWTQQMLTKVFDVYAAGDPALAEANLGELAPTTTALLNELSDRAVAREQQINQMRSDMIASGQQSMIFDLIISVIVIVISIVIALVTARSIAKPINKVVDKVALITNGELHTAPLNIQAADETGKLASSINEMETSLRQIITNISDASYQLTLKQQGIV
;
A
#
# COMPACT_ATOMS: atom_id res chain seq x y z
N MET A 1 -2.72 -1.66 -26.79
CA MET A 1 -2.10 -0.61 -27.62
C MET A 1 -3.16 -0.18 -28.63
N ALA A 2 -3.53 1.10 -28.68
CA ALA A 2 -4.45 1.58 -29.71
C ALA A 2 -3.78 1.38 -31.07
N GLN A 3 -4.40 0.58 -31.96
CA GLN A 3 -4.00 0.55 -33.36
C GLN A 3 -4.34 1.92 -33.93
N LEU A 4 -3.33 2.77 -34.06
CA LEU A 4 -3.44 4.03 -34.77
C LEU A 4 -3.65 3.69 -36.24
N ILE A 5 -4.68 4.27 -36.84
CA ILE A 5 -4.95 4.14 -38.27
C ILE A 5 -3.71 4.63 -39.02
N PRO A 6 -3.16 3.85 -39.97
CA PRO A 6 -2.06 4.31 -40.82
C PRO A 6 -2.46 5.64 -41.49
N GLY A 7 -1.54 6.61 -41.57
CA GLY A 7 -1.86 7.93 -42.15
C GLY A 7 -2.47 7.85 -43.55
N GLU A 8 -2.05 6.85 -44.33
CA GLU A 8 -2.52 6.58 -45.68
C GLU A 8 -4.02 6.18 -45.76
N GLU A 9 -4.54 5.47 -44.75
CA GLU A 9 -5.98 5.14 -44.66
C GLU A 9 -6.84 6.35 -44.25
N ILE A 10 -6.29 7.25 -43.42
CA ILE A 10 -6.99 8.50 -43.05
C ILE A 10 -7.10 9.41 -44.28
N ASP A 11 -6.01 9.53 -45.04
CA ASP A 11 -5.95 10.39 -46.22
C ASP A 11 -6.89 9.90 -47.33
N GLN A 12 -6.95 8.58 -47.58
CA GLN A 12 -7.89 7.99 -48.55
C GLN A 12 -9.36 8.17 -48.15
N ASN A 13 -9.68 8.05 -46.85
CA ASN A 13 -11.06 8.19 -46.37
C ASN A 13 -11.54 9.64 -46.42
N VAL A 14 -10.68 10.60 -46.09
CA VAL A 14 -10.97 12.03 -46.24
C VAL A 14 -11.19 12.35 -47.72
N GLN A 15 -10.34 11.84 -48.60
CA GLN A 15 -10.46 12.06 -50.04
C GLN A 15 -11.75 11.46 -50.63
N THR A 16 -12.15 10.27 -50.19
CA THR A 16 -13.39 9.60 -50.63
C THR A 16 -14.63 10.37 -50.18
N HIS A 17 -14.63 10.88 -48.94
CA HIS A 17 -15.70 11.73 -48.42
C HIS A 17 -15.81 13.06 -49.18
N ASP A 18 -14.67 13.69 -49.45
CA ASP A 18 -14.60 14.95 -50.19
C ASP A 18 -15.07 14.78 -51.64
N ASP A 19 -14.65 13.70 -52.30
CA ASP A 19 -15.11 13.36 -53.65
C ASP A 19 -16.62 13.08 -53.69
N TRP A 20 -17.15 12.27 -52.77
CA TRP A 20 -18.59 12.05 -52.67
C TRP A 20 -19.37 13.37 -52.46
N THR A 21 -18.87 14.26 -51.61
CA THR A 21 -19.50 15.57 -51.34
C THR A 21 -19.51 16.43 -52.59
N GLN A 22 -18.39 16.50 -53.33
CA GLN A 22 -18.31 17.24 -54.59
C GLN A 22 -19.24 16.66 -55.65
N GLN A 23 -19.32 15.34 -55.77
CA GLN A 23 -20.22 14.69 -56.72
C GLN A 23 -21.70 14.91 -56.37
N MET A 24 -22.07 14.86 -55.08
CA MET A 24 -23.42 15.18 -54.63
C MET A 24 -23.81 16.63 -54.95
N LEU A 25 -22.92 17.59 -54.70
CA LEU A 25 -23.16 19.01 -55.01
C LEU A 25 -23.29 19.24 -56.52
N THR A 26 -22.32 18.79 -57.30
CA THR A 26 -22.21 19.13 -58.72
C THR A 26 -23.11 18.30 -59.63
N LYS A 27 -23.30 17.01 -59.35
CA LYS A 27 -24.06 16.10 -60.23
C LYS A 27 -25.51 15.93 -59.81
N VAL A 28 -25.86 16.20 -58.55
CA VAL A 28 -27.25 16.05 -58.07
C VAL A 28 -27.87 17.41 -57.78
N PHE A 29 -27.31 18.18 -56.84
CA PHE A 29 -27.93 19.45 -56.42
C PHE A 29 -27.89 20.54 -57.51
N ASP A 30 -26.76 20.74 -58.18
CA ASP A 30 -26.64 21.75 -59.24
C ASP A 30 -27.47 21.38 -60.48
N VAL A 31 -27.52 20.09 -60.86
CA VAL A 31 -28.32 19.59 -61.98
C VAL A 31 -29.82 19.73 -61.70
N TYR A 32 -30.24 19.43 -60.48
CA TYR A 32 -31.62 19.65 -60.04
C TYR A 32 -31.98 21.14 -60.05
N ALA A 33 -31.09 22.00 -59.55
CA ALA A 33 -31.27 23.45 -59.56
C ALA A 33 -31.32 24.04 -60.99
N ALA A 34 -30.62 23.40 -61.94
CA ALA A 34 -30.65 23.75 -63.37
C ALA A 34 -31.95 23.32 -64.09
N GLY A 35 -32.84 22.58 -63.42
CA GLY A 35 -34.16 22.22 -63.94
C GLY A 35 -34.27 20.86 -64.63
N ASP A 36 -33.29 19.97 -64.46
CA ASP A 36 -33.32 18.59 -64.99
C ASP A 36 -33.44 17.54 -63.86
N PRO A 37 -34.64 17.32 -63.31
CA PRO A 37 -34.84 16.40 -62.20
C PRO A 37 -34.60 14.93 -62.59
N ALA A 38 -34.82 14.55 -63.85
CA ALA A 38 -34.63 13.17 -64.31
C ALA A 38 -33.14 12.79 -64.38
N LEU A 39 -32.29 13.72 -64.83
CA LEU A 39 -30.85 13.53 -64.82
C LEU A 39 -30.28 13.55 -63.39
N ALA A 40 -30.80 14.42 -62.50
CA ALA A 40 -30.41 14.43 -61.10
C ALA A 40 -30.76 13.12 -60.38
N GLU A 41 -31.92 12.52 -60.67
CA GLU A 41 -32.33 11.22 -60.14
C GLU A 41 -31.43 10.08 -60.64
N ALA A 42 -31.08 10.08 -61.93
CA ALA A 42 -30.13 9.12 -62.49
C ALA A 42 -28.73 9.23 -61.84
N ASN A 43 -28.22 10.47 -61.70
CA ASN A 43 -26.92 10.74 -61.06
C ASN A 43 -26.93 10.35 -59.56
N LEU A 44 -28.05 10.54 -58.87
CA LEU A 44 -28.21 10.10 -57.49
C LEU A 44 -28.13 8.56 -57.38
N GLY A 45 -28.71 7.85 -58.36
CA GLY A 45 -28.59 6.39 -58.46
C GLY A 45 -27.15 5.89 -58.62
N GLU A 46 -26.31 6.63 -59.36
CA GLU A 46 -24.88 6.33 -59.50
C GLU A 46 -24.09 6.54 -58.19
N LEU A 47 -24.50 7.50 -57.36
CA LEU A 47 -23.86 7.81 -56.06
C LEU A 47 -24.39 6.97 -54.89
N ALA A 48 -25.54 6.31 -55.06
CA ALA A 48 -26.13 5.43 -54.07
C ALA A 48 -25.15 4.36 -53.52
N PRO A 49 -24.41 3.57 -54.34
CA PRO A 49 -23.48 2.57 -53.82
C PRO A 49 -22.38 3.19 -52.93
N THR A 50 -21.79 4.31 -53.35
CA THR A 50 -20.78 5.03 -52.54
C THR A 50 -21.36 5.53 -51.23
N THR A 51 -22.57 6.06 -51.26
CA THR A 51 -23.29 6.51 -50.05
C THR A 51 -23.54 5.35 -49.09
N THR A 52 -23.98 4.19 -49.59
CA THR A 52 -24.21 3.00 -48.77
C THR A 52 -22.91 2.42 -48.21
N ALA A 53 -21.82 2.45 -48.97
CA ALA A 53 -20.50 2.00 -48.52
C ALA A 53 -19.98 2.86 -47.37
N LEU A 54 -20.05 4.20 -47.50
CA LEU A 54 -19.67 5.13 -46.45
C LEU A 54 -20.50 4.95 -45.18
N LEU A 55 -21.82 4.76 -45.30
CA LEU A 55 -22.69 4.52 -44.15
C LEU A 55 -22.39 3.19 -43.45
N ASN A 56 -22.14 2.12 -44.21
CA ASN A 56 -21.77 0.83 -43.64
C ASN A 56 -20.42 0.88 -42.93
N GLU A 57 -19.42 1.52 -43.53
CA GLU A 57 -18.10 1.68 -42.90
C GLU A 57 -18.18 2.48 -41.60
N LEU A 58 -18.94 3.58 -41.58
CA LEU A 58 -19.15 4.37 -40.36
C LEU A 58 -19.88 3.55 -39.28
N SER A 59 -20.87 2.75 -39.66
CA SER A 59 -21.59 1.84 -38.76
C SER A 59 -20.67 0.77 -38.18
N ASP A 60 -19.88 0.09 -39.02
CA ASP A 60 -18.95 -0.96 -38.60
C ASP A 60 -17.88 -0.40 -37.65
N ARG A 61 -17.36 0.80 -37.95
CA ARG A 61 -16.41 1.49 -37.07
C ARG A 61 -17.05 1.91 -35.74
N ALA A 62 -18.31 2.37 -35.76
CA ALA A 62 -19.03 2.70 -34.53
C ALA A 62 -19.20 1.47 -33.62
N VAL A 63 -19.58 0.32 -34.20
CA VAL A 63 -19.69 -0.96 -33.49
C VAL A 63 -18.33 -1.44 -32.96
N ALA A 64 -17.29 -1.40 -33.79
CA ALA A 64 -15.94 -1.79 -33.36
C ALA A 64 -15.41 -0.91 -32.23
N ARG A 65 -15.68 0.41 -32.30
CA ARG A 65 -15.33 1.37 -31.24
C ARG A 65 -16.08 1.07 -29.95
N GLU A 66 -17.37 0.75 -30.03
CA GLU A 66 -18.17 0.36 -28.87
C GLU A 66 -17.60 -0.90 -28.20
N GLN A 67 -17.26 -1.93 -28.98
CA GLN A 67 -16.62 -3.15 -28.47
C GLN A 67 -15.29 -2.86 -27.79
N GLN A 68 -14.42 -2.05 -28.42
CA GLN A 68 -13.14 -1.64 -27.81
C GLN A 68 -13.34 -0.88 -26.50
N ILE A 69 -14.31 0.03 -26.44
CA ILE A 69 -14.63 0.77 -25.21
C ILE A 69 -15.11 -0.19 -24.12
N ASN A 70 -15.97 -1.14 -24.46
CA ASN A 70 -16.49 -2.13 -23.49
C ASN A 70 -15.38 -3.05 -22.98
N GLN A 71 -14.47 -3.48 -23.86
CA GLN A 71 -13.31 -4.29 -23.47
C GLN A 71 -12.36 -3.49 -22.58
N MET A 72 -12.01 -2.26 -22.97
CA MET A 72 -11.18 -1.38 -22.16
C MET A 72 -11.80 -1.09 -20.79
N ARG A 73 -13.12 -0.90 -20.71
CA ARG A 73 -13.84 -0.78 -19.43
C ARG A 73 -13.67 -2.01 -18.56
N SER A 74 -13.86 -3.21 -19.15
CA SER A 74 -13.69 -4.47 -18.43
C SER A 74 -12.26 -4.63 -17.90
N ASP A 75 -11.25 -4.34 -18.72
CA ASP A 75 -9.84 -4.44 -18.34
C ASP A 75 -9.47 -3.43 -17.24
N MET A 76 -10.01 -2.20 -17.32
CA MET A 76 -9.83 -1.19 -16.26
C MET A 76 -10.45 -1.64 -14.94
N ILE A 77 -11.64 -2.22 -14.96
CA ILE A 77 -12.29 -2.75 -13.75
C ILE A 77 -11.46 -3.92 -13.16
N ALA A 78 -11.03 -4.85 -14.01
CA ALA A 78 -10.24 -6.00 -13.57
C ALA A 78 -8.89 -5.57 -12.96
N SER A 79 -8.18 -4.65 -13.61
CA SER A 79 -6.93 -4.07 -13.12
C SER A 79 -7.12 -3.30 -11.79
N GLY A 80 -8.23 -2.56 -11.68
CA GLY A 80 -8.61 -1.89 -10.43
C GLY A 80 -8.86 -2.87 -9.30
N GLN A 81 -9.59 -3.97 -9.55
CA GLN A 81 -9.83 -5.03 -8.56
C GLN A 81 -8.52 -5.73 -8.15
N GLN A 82 -7.63 -6.01 -9.10
CA GLN A 82 -6.34 -6.63 -8.81
C GLN A 82 -5.46 -5.74 -7.94
N SER A 83 -5.42 -4.44 -8.24
CA SER A 83 -4.73 -3.44 -7.40
C SER A 83 -5.32 -3.40 -5.98
N MET A 84 -6.64 -3.40 -5.85
CA MET A 84 -7.32 -3.39 -4.55
C MET A 84 -7.01 -4.64 -3.70
N ILE A 85 -6.97 -5.83 -4.33
CA ILE A 85 -6.61 -7.08 -3.64
C ILE A 85 -5.14 -7.03 -3.20
N PHE A 86 -4.23 -6.55 -4.05
CA PHE A 86 -2.83 -6.41 -3.72
C PHE A 86 -2.60 -5.46 -2.53
N ASP A 87 -3.26 -4.30 -2.54
CA ASP A 87 -3.21 -3.34 -1.44
C ASP A 87 -3.76 -3.93 -0.14
N LEU A 88 -4.85 -4.69 -0.21
CA LEU A 88 -5.42 -5.38 0.96
C LEU A 88 -4.45 -6.40 1.55
N ILE A 89 -3.78 -7.20 0.72
CA ILE A 89 -2.78 -8.18 1.16
C ILE A 89 -1.62 -7.47 1.86
N ILE A 90 -1.08 -6.39 1.27
CA ILE A 90 0.01 -5.61 1.87
C ILE A 90 -0.44 -5.02 3.21
N SER A 91 -1.64 -4.43 3.26
CA SER A 91 -2.18 -3.84 4.49
C SER A 91 -2.26 -4.86 5.62
N VAL A 92 -2.77 -6.06 5.34
CA VAL A 92 -2.85 -7.16 6.32
C VAL A 92 -1.44 -7.58 6.78
N ILE A 93 -0.48 -7.72 5.86
CA ILE A 93 0.91 -8.07 6.20
C ILE A 93 1.51 -7.01 7.13
N VAL A 94 1.33 -5.73 6.83
CA VAL A 94 1.83 -4.62 7.66
C VAL A 94 1.24 -4.70 9.07
N ILE A 95 -0.07 -4.90 9.20
CA ILE A 95 -0.74 -5.04 10.50
C ILE A 95 -0.16 -6.21 11.28
N VAL A 96 0.02 -7.37 10.65
CA VAL A 96 0.61 -8.56 11.29
C VAL A 96 2.03 -8.27 11.76
N ILE A 97 2.86 -7.64 10.94
CA ILE A 97 4.23 -7.26 11.29
C ILE A 97 4.23 -6.29 12.49
N SER A 98 3.37 -5.27 12.48
CA SER A 98 3.25 -4.34 13.59
C SER A 98 2.87 -5.03 14.90
N ILE A 99 1.93 -5.98 14.87
CA ILE A 99 1.54 -6.76 16.05
C ILE A 99 2.72 -7.61 16.54
N VAL A 100 3.43 -8.27 15.63
CA VAL A 100 4.60 -9.09 15.98
C VAL A 100 5.67 -8.23 16.64
N ILE A 101 6.01 -7.07 16.05
CA ILE A 101 7.00 -6.14 16.62
C ILE A 101 6.54 -5.69 18.01
N ALA A 102 5.29 -5.26 18.17
CA ALA A 102 4.76 -4.82 19.46
C ALA A 102 4.85 -5.92 20.53
N LEU A 103 4.50 -7.17 20.18
CA LEU A 103 4.60 -8.31 21.09
C LEU A 103 6.05 -8.67 21.43
N VAL A 104 6.97 -8.57 20.46
CA VAL A 104 8.40 -8.78 20.70
C VAL A 104 8.91 -7.72 21.65
N THR A 105 8.71 -6.42 21.37
CA THR A 105 9.13 -5.31 22.23
C THR A 105 8.56 -5.42 23.64
N ALA A 106 7.27 -5.76 23.77
CA ALA A 106 6.65 -5.94 25.08
C ALA A 106 7.32 -7.08 25.89
N ARG A 107 7.74 -8.15 25.22
CA ARG A 107 8.35 -9.33 25.88
C ARG A 107 9.84 -9.18 26.13
N SER A 108 10.59 -8.60 25.19
CA SER A 108 12.05 -8.49 25.27
C SER A 108 12.51 -7.24 26.01
N ILE A 109 11.72 -6.16 26.03
CA ILE A 109 12.11 -4.90 26.64
C ILE A 109 11.20 -4.55 27.82
N ALA A 110 9.90 -4.34 27.56
CA ALA A 110 9.01 -3.78 28.59
C ALA A 110 8.87 -4.71 29.82
N LYS A 111 8.70 -6.02 29.61
CA LYS A 111 8.60 -6.98 30.72
C LYS A 111 9.88 -7.05 31.58
N PRO A 112 11.09 -7.23 31.02
CA PRO A 112 12.32 -7.17 31.81
C PRO A 112 12.54 -5.85 32.54
N ILE A 113 12.25 -4.71 31.91
CA ILE A 113 12.34 -3.40 32.57
C ILE A 113 11.40 -3.32 33.77
N ASN A 114 10.15 -3.77 33.65
CA ASN A 114 9.23 -3.77 34.78
C ASN A 114 9.72 -4.65 35.94
N LYS A 115 10.31 -5.82 35.64
CA LYS A 115 10.93 -6.65 36.69
C LYS A 115 12.07 -5.93 37.41
N VAL A 116 12.88 -5.16 36.67
CA VAL A 116 13.95 -4.34 37.26
C VAL A 116 13.34 -3.27 38.16
N VAL A 117 12.30 -2.57 37.72
CA VAL A 117 11.59 -1.55 38.51
C VAL A 117 11.04 -2.16 39.81
N ASP A 118 10.37 -3.30 39.73
CA ASP A 118 9.82 -4.00 40.89
C ASP A 118 10.93 -4.37 41.89
N LYS A 119 12.06 -4.89 41.39
CA LYS A 119 13.22 -5.24 42.23
C LYS A 119 13.81 -4.02 42.94
N VAL A 120 13.96 -2.91 42.23
CA VAL A 120 14.45 -1.65 42.82
C VAL A 120 13.50 -1.16 43.91
N ALA A 121 12.18 -1.27 43.70
CA ALA A 121 11.19 -0.90 44.72
C ALA A 121 11.37 -1.73 46.01
N LEU A 122 11.59 -3.05 45.90
CA LEU A 122 11.88 -3.92 47.05
C LEU A 122 13.15 -3.47 47.79
N ILE A 123 14.23 -3.19 47.06
CA ILE A 123 15.49 -2.70 47.63
C ILE A 123 15.27 -1.38 48.39
N THR A 124 14.52 -0.43 47.82
CA THR A 124 14.24 0.86 48.46
C THR A 124 13.36 0.74 49.71
N ASN A 125 12.57 -0.33 49.82
CA ASN A 125 11.79 -0.66 51.01
C ASN A 125 12.61 -1.41 52.08
N GLY A 126 13.90 -1.65 51.85
CA GLY A 126 14.79 -2.34 52.78
C GLY A 126 14.80 -3.87 52.63
N GLU A 127 14.13 -4.44 51.63
CA GLU A 127 14.10 -5.88 51.39
C GLU A 127 15.30 -6.33 50.52
N LEU A 128 16.41 -6.70 51.16
CA LEU A 128 17.67 -7.11 50.49
C LEU A 128 17.92 -8.63 50.43
N HIS A 129 16.93 -9.42 50.85
CA HIS A 129 16.98 -10.89 50.85
C HIS A 129 16.04 -11.48 49.79
N THR A 130 15.96 -10.85 48.62
CA THR A 130 15.04 -11.25 47.55
C THR A 130 15.78 -12.00 46.44
N ALA A 131 15.09 -12.85 45.68
CA ALA A 131 15.72 -13.65 44.64
C ALA A 131 16.37 -12.76 43.55
N PRO A 132 17.53 -13.12 43.00
CA PRO A 132 18.21 -12.32 41.99
C PRO A 132 17.37 -12.23 40.70
N LEU A 133 17.46 -11.09 40.01
CA LEU A 133 16.85 -10.93 38.70
C LEU A 133 17.51 -11.89 37.72
N ASN A 134 16.72 -12.83 37.19
CA ASN A 134 17.12 -13.73 36.11
C ASN A 134 16.51 -13.23 34.78
N ILE A 135 17.21 -12.30 34.13
CA ILE A 135 16.85 -11.77 32.81
C ILE A 135 17.89 -12.28 31.80
N GLN A 136 17.47 -13.23 30.97
CA GLN A 136 18.31 -13.84 29.91
C GLN A 136 18.28 -12.99 28.64
N ALA A 137 18.72 -11.73 28.74
CA ALA A 137 18.86 -10.83 27.60
C ALA A 137 20.35 -10.55 27.35
N ALA A 138 20.79 -10.63 26.09
CA ALA A 138 22.18 -10.35 25.70
C ALA A 138 22.43 -8.85 25.42
N ASP A 139 21.43 -8.00 25.65
CA ASP A 139 21.43 -6.57 25.38
C ASP A 139 21.63 -5.74 26.67
N GLU A 140 21.41 -4.43 26.58
CA GLU A 140 21.50 -3.48 27.69
C GLU A 140 20.57 -3.85 28.85
N THR A 141 19.45 -4.51 28.58
CA THR A 141 18.45 -4.91 29.60
C THR A 141 18.99 -6.02 30.51
N GLY A 142 19.75 -6.96 29.96
CA GLY A 142 20.41 -8.01 30.74
C GLY A 142 21.58 -7.47 31.57
N LYS A 143 22.36 -6.54 31.00
CA LYS A 143 23.42 -5.84 31.73
C LYS A 143 22.85 -5.05 32.91
N LEU A 144 21.76 -4.32 32.69
CA LEU A 144 21.06 -3.59 33.74
C LEU A 144 20.61 -4.51 34.88
N ALA A 145 20.03 -5.67 34.56
CA ALA A 145 19.63 -6.65 35.55
C ALA A 145 20.80 -7.16 36.41
N SER A 146 21.96 -7.44 35.79
CA SER A 146 23.17 -7.85 36.50
C SER A 146 23.67 -6.76 37.45
N SER A 147 23.75 -5.51 36.97
CA SER A 147 24.20 -4.38 37.80
C SER A 147 23.30 -4.14 39.01
N ILE A 148 21.99 -4.35 38.88
CA ILE A 148 21.06 -4.25 40.02
C ILE A 148 21.26 -5.38 41.03
N ASN A 149 21.54 -6.62 40.59
CA ASN A 149 21.87 -7.73 41.49
C ASN A 149 23.18 -7.48 42.26
N GLU A 150 24.19 -6.90 41.60
CA GLU A 150 25.46 -6.51 42.23
C GLU A 150 25.25 -5.40 43.27
N MET A 151 24.40 -4.40 42.95
CA MET A 151 24.03 -3.34 43.88
C MET A 151 23.33 -3.89 45.14
N GLU A 152 22.34 -4.77 45.00
CA GLU A 152 21.67 -5.41 46.15
C GLU A 152 22.66 -6.17 47.03
N THR A 153 23.58 -6.93 46.41
CA THR A 153 24.61 -7.68 47.13
C THR A 153 25.54 -6.76 47.90
N SER A 154 25.95 -5.64 47.29
CA SER A 154 26.82 -4.65 47.92
C SER A 154 26.14 -3.97 49.11
N LEU A 155 24.86 -3.59 48.97
CA LEU A 155 24.06 -3.02 50.05
C LEU A 155 23.91 -4.01 51.22
N ARG A 156 23.65 -5.29 50.93
CA ARG A 156 23.53 -6.33 51.96
C ARG A 156 24.83 -6.51 52.75
N GLN A 157 25.98 -6.49 52.06
CA GLN A 157 27.30 -6.56 52.71
C GLN A 157 27.53 -5.36 53.64
N ILE A 158 27.18 -4.15 53.20
CA ILE A 158 27.30 -2.93 54.03
C ILE A 158 26.46 -3.06 55.31
N ILE A 159 25.19 -3.49 55.21
CA ILE A 159 24.32 -3.67 56.40
C ILE A 159 24.86 -4.75 57.34
N THR A 160 25.38 -5.85 56.80
CA THR A 160 25.98 -6.93 57.61
C THR A 160 27.18 -6.41 58.38
N ASN A 161 28.09 -5.70 57.71
CA ASN A 161 29.28 -5.12 58.35
C ASN A 161 28.92 -4.11 59.45
N ILE A 162 27.87 -3.29 59.25
CA ILE A 162 27.37 -2.36 60.27
C ILE A 162 26.84 -3.14 61.48
N SER A 163 26.05 -4.19 61.24
CA SER A 163 25.45 -5.02 62.30
C SER A 163 26.52 -5.71 63.15
N ASP A 164 27.56 -6.26 62.51
CA ASP A 164 28.69 -6.89 63.19
C ASP A 164 29.49 -5.87 64.04
N ALA A 165 29.73 -4.67 63.50
CA ALA A 165 30.40 -3.61 64.25
C ALA A 165 29.59 -3.17 65.48
N SER A 166 28.27 -3.04 65.36
CA SER A 166 27.38 -2.75 66.48
C SER A 166 27.38 -3.87 67.54
N TYR A 167 27.35 -5.13 67.12
CA TYR A 167 27.41 -6.28 68.03
C TYR A 167 28.71 -6.31 68.85
N GLN A 168 29.85 -6.05 68.19
CA GLN A 168 31.16 -5.97 68.86
C GLN A 168 31.24 -4.81 69.87
N LEU A 169 30.62 -3.67 69.57
CA LEU A 169 30.52 -2.56 70.51
C LEU A 169 29.68 -2.91 71.74
N THR A 170 28.56 -3.63 71.57
CA THR A 170 27.72 -4.08 72.69
C THR A 170 28.44 -5.09 73.58
N LEU A 171 29.16 -6.05 73.00
CA LEU A 171 29.98 -7.00 73.78
C LEU A 171 31.02 -6.28 74.65
N LYS A 172 31.67 -5.24 74.10
CA LYS A 172 32.62 -4.40 74.86
C LYS A 172 31.96 -3.61 75.98
N GLN A 173 30.72 -3.15 75.81
CA GLN A 173 29.99 -2.41 76.85
C GLN A 173 29.43 -3.30 77.98
N GLN A 174 29.10 -4.56 77.71
CA GLN A 174 28.53 -5.49 78.70
C GLN A 174 29.58 -6.21 79.57
N GLY A 175 30.87 -5.93 79.39
CA GLY A 175 31.93 -6.51 80.22
C GLY A 175 32.10 -8.03 80.05
N ILE A 176 31.66 -8.59 78.92
CA ILE A 176 31.92 -9.98 78.55
C ILE A 176 33.20 -10.01 77.72
N VAL A 177 34.33 -9.71 78.37
CA VAL A 177 35.69 -10.16 78.00
C VAL A 177 36.47 -10.37 79.29
#